data_AF-A0A7X7E9M2-F1
#
_entry.id   AF-A0A7X7E9M2-F1
#
_cell.length_a   1.000
_cell.length_b   1.000
_cell.length_c   1.000
_cell.angle_alpha   90.00
_cell.angle_beta   90.00
_cell.angle_gamma   90.00
#
_symmetry.space_group_name_H-M   'P 1'
#
loop_
_entity.id
_entity.type
_entity.pdbx_description
1 polymer ?
#
loop_
_entity_poly.entity_id
_entity_poly.type
_entity_poly.pdbx_seq_one_letter_code
_entity_poly.pdbx_strand_id
1 'polypeptide(L)'
;MAGLDLAGRVQTVLGTIDGEALGLTSCHEHVLWDFLGYYKEPQDESDRRRAHEPVTMENLHWIRTRPGANMDNLFQTDEALAIKELTPFKEAGGGTVVEMSNRGMARDPSGLARVSEATGLNIVMGSGYYVADSHPADMDDKTGQDIADEIVTDLLEGVGDTGIRAGIIGEIGCSVPFTENERKVMRGCAIAQRRTGAPLNVHPSVDDDLVLENIRELRESGADLTRVAISHIDGFNFRTDTVRRILEAGCYLEYDGFGQAVYHIPYAGKVLNRLSDMGRLEAIAEWIAEGYRDRILMAQDYCFKCVLA
;
A
#
# COMPACT_ATOMS: atom_id res chain seq x y z
N MET A 1 -15.81 -22.05 16.70
CA MET A 1 -14.71 -21.31 17.34
C MET A 1 -15.32 -20.14 18.09
N ALA A 2 -14.95 -19.90 19.35
CA ALA A 2 -15.31 -18.65 20.01
C ALA A 2 -14.75 -17.51 19.15
N GLY A 3 -15.60 -16.60 18.68
CA GLY A 3 -15.17 -15.51 17.81
C GLY A 3 -14.08 -14.69 18.50
N LEU A 4 -12.94 -14.52 17.84
CA LEU A 4 -11.91 -13.60 18.29
C LEU A 4 -12.54 -12.19 18.30
N ASP A 5 -12.73 -11.61 19.49
CA ASP A 5 -13.12 -10.22 19.60
C ASP A 5 -11.89 -9.34 19.34
N LEU A 6 -11.88 -8.71 18.16
CA LEU A 6 -10.82 -7.82 17.69
C LEU A 6 -11.23 -6.34 17.78
N ALA A 7 -12.40 -6.03 18.37
CA ALA A 7 -12.82 -4.64 18.54
C ALA A 7 -11.82 -3.87 19.41
N GLY A 8 -11.40 -2.69 18.96
CA GLY A 8 -10.41 -1.86 19.66
C GLY A 8 -8.99 -2.43 19.68
N ARG A 9 -8.72 -3.49 18.91
CA ARG A 9 -7.42 -4.16 18.84
C ARG A 9 -6.85 -4.11 17.44
N VAL A 10 -5.54 -4.30 17.34
CA VAL A 10 -4.79 -4.34 16.09
C VAL A 10 -4.00 -5.63 16.02
N GLN A 11 -4.09 -6.32 14.88
CA GLN A 11 -3.28 -7.50 14.62
C GLN A 11 -1.94 -7.08 14.01
N THR A 12 -0.85 -7.41 14.69
CA THR A 12 0.53 -7.26 14.19
C THR A 12 1.10 -8.62 13.79
N VAL A 13 2.26 -8.65 13.15
CA VAL A 13 2.96 -9.90 12.84
C VAL A 13 3.44 -10.67 14.09
N LEU A 14 3.54 -10.02 15.24
CA LEU A 14 3.90 -10.66 16.52
C LEU A 14 2.69 -10.95 17.43
N GLY A 15 1.47 -10.69 16.94
CA GLY A 15 0.23 -10.93 17.68
C GLY A 15 -0.64 -9.70 17.82
N THR A 16 -1.75 -9.86 18.54
CA THR A 16 -2.73 -8.80 18.75
C THR A 16 -2.29 -7.86 19.86
N ILE A 17 -2.38 -6.56 19.63
CA ILE A 17 -2.16 -5.49 20.61
C ILE A 17 -3.43 -4.65 20.78
N ASP A 18 -3.54 -3.91 21.88
CA ASP A 18 -4.59 -2.90 22.04
C ASP A 18 -4.33 -1.74 21.08
N GLY A 19 -5.40 -1.16 20.51
CA GLY A 19 -5.27 -0.08 19.52
C GLY A 19 -4.58 1.18 20.07
N GLU A 20 -4.68 1.43 21.37
CA GLU A 20 -3.97 2.52 22.05
C GLU A 20 -2.43 2.32 22.06
N ALA A 21 -1.96 1.08 21.85
CA ALA A 21 -0.54 0.73 21.81
C ALA A 21 0.12 0.94 20.43
N LEU A 22 -0.63 1.42 19.43
CA LEU A 22 -0.09 1.74 18.10
C LEU A 22 1.02 2.79 18.13
N GLY A 23 0.85 3.83 18.96
CA GLY A 23 1.77 4.98 18.98
C GLY A 23 1.80 5.74 17.65
N LEU A 24 2.89 6.47 17.38
CA LEU A 24 3.11 7.12 16.09
C LEU A 24 3.20 6.05 15.01
N THR A 25 2.29 6.12 14.02
CA THR A 25 2.11 5.08 13.01
C THR A 25 2.39 5.63 11.63
N SER A 26 3.25 4.98 10.84
CA SER A 26 3.28 5.19 9.39
C SER A 26 2.27 4.27 8.72
N CYS A 27 1.32 4.84 8.00
CA CYS A 27 0.12 4.13 7.56
C CYS A 27 0.27 3.34 6.25
N HIS A 28 1.39 3.48 5.55
CA HIS A 28 1.63 2.82 4.27
C HIS A 28 3.14 2.74 3.98
N GLU A 29 3.72 1.57 4.15
CA GLU A 29 5.13 1.31 3.82
C GLU A 29 5.29 -0.06 3.18
N HIS A 30 6.47 -0.28 2.59
CA HIS A 30 6.91 -1.58 2.13
C HIS A 30 8.22 -1.93 2.84
N VAL A 31 8.21 -2.96 3.67
CA VAL A 31 9.37 -3.33 4.49
C VAL A 31 10.27 -4.32 3.76
N LEU A 32 9.67 -5.27 3.06
CA LEU A 32 10.30 -6.24 2.16
C LEU A 32 9.40 -6.33 0.92
N TRP A 33 9.97 -6.18 -0.27
CA TRP A 33 9.19 -6.12 -1.50
C TRP A 33 9.90 -6.73 -2.71
N ASP A 34 9.08 -7.21 -3.63
CA ASP A 34 9.48 -7.61 -4.98
C ASP A 34 8.50 -7.04 -6.00
N PHE A 35 8.94 -6.01 -6.73
CA PHE A 35 8.22 -5.40 -7.83
C PHE A 35 8.79 -5.81 -9.20
N LEU A 36 9.57 -6.89 -9.30
CA LEU A 36 10.13 -7.33 -10.59
C LEU A 36 9.07 -7.79 -11.58
N GLY A 37 7.89 -8.19 -11.11
CA GLY A 37 6.73 -8.45 -11.98
C GLY A 37 6.31 -7.24 -12.82
N TYR A 38 6.64 -6.02 -12.38
CA TYR A 38 6.35 -4.76 -13.07
C TYR A 38 7.46 -4.28 -14.00
N TYR A 39 8.60 -4.95 -13.95
CA TYR A 39 9.77 -4.51 -14.69
C TYR A 39 9.50 -4.54 -16.19
N LYS A 40 9.68 -3.38 -16.83
CA LYS A 40 9.64 -3.24 -18.29
C LYS A 40 11.01 -2.79 -18.76
N GLU A 41 11.70 -3.69 -19.46
CA GLU A 41 13.00 -3.42 -20.04
C GLU A 41 12.97 -2.16 -20.92
N PRO A 42 13.87 -1.17 -20.70
CA PRO A 42 13.99 -0.02 -21.58
C PRO A 42 14.32 -0.41 -23.03
N GLN A 43 13.82 0.35 -24.01
CA GLN A 43 14.10 0.04 -25.42
C GLN A 43 15.51 0.47 -25.85
N ASP A 44 16.01 1.59 -25.31
CA ASP A 44 17.30 2.16 -25.70
C ASP A 44 18.48 1.40 -25.06
N GLU A 45 19.51 1.07 -25.85
CA GLU A 45 20.63 0.24 -25.38
C GLU A 45 21.37 0.81 -24.16
N SER A 46 21.52 2.14 -24.09
CA SER A 46 22.15 2.80 -22.94
C SER A 46 21.32 2.69 -21.67
N ASP A 47 19.99 2.69 -21.80
CA ASP A 47 19.07 2.56 -20.67
C ASP A 47 18.96 1.11 -20.21
N ARG A 48 19.08 0.14 -21.13
CA ARG A 48 19.14 -1.30 -20.80
C ARG A 48 20.30 -1.63 -19.88
N ARG A 49 21.48 -1.07 -20.13
CA ARG A 49 22.64 -1.28 -19.24
C ARG A 49 22.35 -0.77 -17.83
N ARG A 50 21.82 0.45 -17.73
CA ARG A 50 21.45 1.07 -16.44
C ARG A 50 20.33 0.32 -15.71
N ALA A 51 19.47 -0.38 -16.43
CA ALA A 51 18.38 -1.15 -15.84
C ALA A 51 18.85 -2.34 -14.99
N HIS A 52 20.06 -2.85 -15.26
CA HIS A 52 20.66 -3.98 -14.53
C HIS A 52 21.80 -3.57 -13.59
N GLU A 53 22.14 -2.28 -13.53
CA GLU A 53 23.12 -1.78 -12.57
C GLU A 53 22.54 -1.73 -11.16
N PRO A 54 23.35 -1.94 -10.10
CA PRO A 54 22.95 -1.61 -8.74
C PRO A 54 22.58 -0.12 -8.62
N VAL A 55 21.73 0.19 -7.65
CA VAL A 55 21.44 1.57 -7.28
C VAL A 55 22.69 2.19 -6.68
N THR A 56 23.18 3.26 -7.29
CA THR A 56 24.39 3.99 -6.84
C THR A 56 24.17 5.49 -6.96
N MET A 57 25.00 6.27 -6.27
CA MET A 57 24.96 7.74 -6.41
C MET A 57 25.23 8.21 -7.85
N GLU A 58 25.98 7.45 -8.65
CA GLU A 58 26.30 7.79 -10.04
C GLU A 58 25.09 7.67 -10.98
N ASN A 59 24.23 6.67 -10.76
CA ASN A 59 23.03 6.45 -11.57
C ASN A 59 21.73 6.91 -10.90
N LEU A 60 21.78 7.43 -9.67
CA LEU A 60 20.61 7.78 -8.85
C LEU A 60 19.62 8.72 -9.55
N HIS A 61 20.09 9.74 -10.27
CA HIS A 61 19.20 10.64 -11.00
C HIS A 61 18.43 9.91 -12.12
N TRP A 62 19.10 9.00 -12.84
CA TRP A 62 18.46 8.21 -13.88
C TRP A 62 17.39 7.28 -13.29
N ILE A 63 17.70 6.63 -12.17
CA ILE A 63 16.76 5.73 -11.48
C ILE A 63 15.56 6.52 -10.94
N ARG A 64 15.77 7.67 -10.28
CA ARG A 64 14.69 8.47 -9.70
C ARG A 64 13.69 9.05 -10.71
N THR A 65 14.14 9.25 -11.96
CA THR A 65 13.25 9.67 -13.05
C THR A 65 12.54 8.50 -13.73
N ARG A 66 12.95 7.25 -13.44
CA ARG A 66 12.43 6.00 -14.01
C ARG A 66 12.44 4.88 -12.94
N PRO A 67 11.74 5.05 -11.81
CA PRO A 67 11.90 4.14 -10.68
C PRO A 67 11.54 2.69 -11.02
N GLY A 68 10.59 2.48 -11.93
CA GLY A 68 10.20 1.17 -12.48
C GLY A 68 11.15 0.54 -13.51
N ALA A 69 12.25 1.20 -13.87
CA ALA A 69 13.14 0.77 -14.95
C ALA A 69 14.47 0.17 -14.49
N ASN A 70 14.71 0.06 -13.18
CA ASN A 70 15.92 -0.54 -12.63
C ASN A 70 15.55 -1.74 -11.74
N MET A 71 16.09 -2.92 -12.04
CA MET A 71 15.74 -4.15 -11.33
C MET A 71 16.18 -4.13 -9.87
N ASP A 72 17.37 -3.59 -9.57
CA ASP A 72 17.86 -3.49 -8.19
C ASP A 72 16.98 -2.55 -7.35
N ASN A 73 16.46 -1.49 -7.97
CA ASN A 73 15.55 -0.53 -7.36
C ASN A 73 14.19 -1.13 -7.00
N LEU A 74 13.71 -2.10 -7.78
CA LEU A 74 12.41 -2.76 -7.64
C LEU A 74 12.41 -3.93 -6.64
N PHE A 75 13.56 -4.32 -6.12
CA PHE A 75 13.69 -5.54 -5.32
C PHE A 75 14.46 -5.29 -4.04
N GLN A 76 13.86 -5.57 -2.90
CA GLN A 76 14.49 -5.45 -1.58
C GLN A 76 13.87 -6.47 -0.64
N THR A 77 14.60 -7.56 -0.35
CA THR A 77 14.22 -8.54 0.66
C THR A 77 15.32 -8.80 1.72
N ASP A 78 16.32 -7.93 1.80
CA ASP A 78 17.36 -7.95 2.83
C ASP A 78 16.86 -7.30 4.13
N GLU A 79 16.50 -8.15 5.09
CA GLU A 79 16.06 -7.78 6.44
C GLU A 79 17.05 -6.86 7.18
N ALA A 80 18.36 -7.01 6.98
CA ALA A 80 19.34 -6.15 7.65
C ALA A 80 19.27 -4.71 7.12
N LEU A 81 19.01 -4.54 5.82
CA LEU A 81 18.74 -3.21 5.27
C LEU A 81 17.41 -2.66 5.80
N ALA A 82 16.34 -3.47 5.81
CA ALA A 82 15.05 -3.04 6.33
C ALA A 82 15.13 -2.58 7.79
N ILE A 83 15.84 -3.33 8.66
CA ILE A 83 16.10 -2.96 10.05
C ILE A 83 16.87 -1.64 10.14
N LYS A 84 17.92 -1.47 9.33
CA LYS A 84 18.71 -0.22 9.28
C LYS A 84 17.83 0.98 8.94
N GLU A 85 16.98 0.87 7.93
CA GLU A 85 16.12 1.96 7.45
C GLU A 85 14.96 2.29 8.40
N LEU A 86 14.42 1.29 9.11
CA LEU A 86 13.36 1.49 10.09
C LEU A 86 13.84 1.99 11.45
N THR A 87 15.13 1.79 11.77
CA THR A 87 15.70 2.19 13.07
C THR A 87 15.56 3.70 13.33
N PRO A 88 15.87 4.61 12.38
CA PRO A 88 15.64 6.04 12.55
C PRO A 88 14.19 6.39 12.91
N PHE A 89 13.19 5.71 12.31
CA PHE A 89 11.79 5.92 12.65
C PHE A 89 11.50 5.51 14.09
N LYS A 90 11.99 4.34 14.52
CA LYS A 90 11.88 3.89 15.91
C LYS A 90 12.54 4.87 16.90
N GLU A 91 13.76 5.31 16.60
CA GLU A 91 14.53 6.25 17.42
C GLU A 91 13.85 7.63 17.52
N ALA A 92 13.12 8.03 16.48
CA ALA A 92 12.29 9.24 16.47
C ALA A 92 10.97 9.10 17.26
N GLY A 93 10.70 7.93 17.86
CA GLY A 93 9.48 7.66 18.64
C GLY A 93 8.38 6.92 17.86
N GLY A 94 8.70 6.40 16.67
CA GLY A 94 7.83 5.52 15.89
C GLY A 94 7.38 4.28 16.68
N GLY A 95 6.09 3.98 16.61
CA GLY A 95 5.47 2.83 17.27
C GLY A 95 5.12 1.71 16.29
N THR A 96 4.52 2.06 15.16
CA THR A 96 3.94 1.09 14.23
C THR A 96 4.20 1.45 12.78
N VAL A 97 4.38 0.43 11.94
CA VAL A 97 4.40 0.52 10.48
C VAL A 97 3.31 -0.38 9.93
N VAL A 98 2.52 0.12 8.97
CA VAL A 98 1.59 -0.71 8.20
C VAL A 98 2.27 -1.09 6.89
N GLU A 99 2.49 -2.39 6.72
CA GLU A 99 3.21 -2.98 5.60
C GLU A 99 2.19 -3.46 4.56
N MET A 100 2.23 -2.87 3.36
CA MET A 100 1.19 -3.03 2.33
C MET A 100 1.48 -4.12 1.30
N SER A 101 2.67 -4.71 1.29
CA SER A 101 3.02 -5.76 0.33
C SER A 101 2.14 -6.99 0.55
N ASN A 102 1.49 -7.44 -0.52
CA ASN A 102 0.57 -8.57 -0.50
C ASN A 102 0.86 -9.56 -1.65
N ARG A 103 -0.16 -10.29 -2.11
CA ARG A 103 0.01 -11.29 -3.17
C ARG A 103 0.39 -10.57 -4.47
N GLY A 104 1.55 -10.94 -5.01
CA GLY A 104 2.15 -10.28 -6.18
C GLY A 104 3.28 -9.31 -5.83
N MET A 105 3.58 -9.08 -4.55
CA MET A 105 4.65 -8.18 -4.06
C MET A 105 5.65 -8.86 -3.10
N ALA A 106 5.74 -10.19 -3.13
CA ALA A 106 6.58 -11.01 -2.24
C ALA A 106 6.37 -10.77 -0.73
N ARG A 107 5.10 -10.63 -0.28
CA ARG A 107 4.74 -10.62 1.16
C ARG A 107 5.44 -11.76 1.92
N ASP A 108 6.24 -11.42 2.93
CA ASP A 108 6.99 -12.36 3.77
C ASP A 108 6.62 -12.23 5.26
N PRO A 109 5.62 -12.98 5.76
CA PRO A 109 5.20 -12.91 7.16
C PRO A 109 6.33 -13.18 8.15
N SER A 110 7.23 -14.12 7.84
CA SER A 110 8.29 -14.53 8.75
C SER A 110 9.43 -13.52 8.78
N GLY A 111 9.80 -12.94 7.63
CA GLY A 111 10.73 -11.83 7.54
C GLY A 111 10.23 -10.61 8.30
N LEU A 112 8.96 -10.24 8.12
CA LEU A 112 8.34 -9.14 8.86
C LEU A 112 8.35 -9.36 10.38
N ALA A 113 8.10 -10.59 10.84
CA ALA A 113 8.21 -10.91 12.27
C ALA A 113 9.64 -10.69 12.80
N ARG A 114 10.67 -11.16 12.08
CA ARG A 114 12.08 -10.95 12.47
C ARG A 114 12.46 -9.47 12.48
N VAL A 115 12.01 -8.69 11.50
CA VAL A 115 12.23 -7.23 11.46
C VAL A 115 11.51 -6.53 12.62
N SER A 116 10.27 -6.92 12.92
CA SER A 116 9.51 -6.40 14.06
C SER A 116 10.21 -6.69 15.39
N GLU A 117 10.70 -7.91 15.60
CA GLU A 117 11.47 -8.29 16.79
C GLU A 117 12.77 -7.49 16.93
N ALA A 118 13.51 -7.33 15.82
CA ALA A 118 14.81 -6.66 15.83
C ALA A 118 14.71 -5.14 16.04
N THR A 119 13.67 -4.50 15.49
CA THR A 119 13.45 -3.05 15.60
C THR A 119 12.62 -2.67 16.83
N GLY A 120 11.82 -3.59 17.36
CA GLY A 120 10.81 -3.31 18.37
C GLY A 120 9.65 -2.43 17.85
N LEU A 121 9.47 -2.33 16.53
CA LEU A 121 8.29 -1.72 15.91
C LEU A 121 7.16 -2.75 15.83
N ASN A 122 5.92 -2.32 16.01
CA ASN A 122 4.79 -3.11 15.58
C ASN A 122 4.73 -3.08 14.04
N ILE A 123 4.55 -4.23 13.40
CA ILE A 123 4.33 -4.30 11.96
C ILE A 123 2.95 -4.90 11.70
N VAL A 124 2.09 -4.16 11.01
CA VAL A 124 0.75 -4.59 10.59
C VAL A 124 0.82 -5.02 9.13
N MET A 125 0.70 -6.32 8.86
CA MET A 125 0.86 -6.88 7.53
C MET A 125 -0.44 -6.83 6.71
N GLY A 126 -0.31 -6.50 5.43
CA GLY A 126 -1.38 -6.46 4.44
C GLY A 126 -1.85 -7.82 3.91
N SER A 127 -3.02 -7.81 3.28
CA SER A 127 -3.62 -8.97 2.63
C SER A 127 -4.48 -8.56 1.44
N GLY A 128 -4.62 -9.47 0.48
CA GLY A 128 -5.35 -9.23 -0.76
C GLY A 128 -4.46 -9.35 -1.98
N TYR A 129 -4.90 -8.70 -3.05
CA TYR A 129 -4.29 -8.74 -4.36
C TYR A 129 -4.04 -7.33 -4.85
N TYR A 130 -2.88 -7.14 -5.45
CA TYR A 130 -2.51 -5.87 -6.03
C TYR A 130 -3.10 -5.72 -7.45
N VAL A 131 -2.40 -5.05 -8.37
CA VAL A 131 -2.92 -4.76 -9.71
C VAL A 131 -2.90 -5.99 -10.63
N ALA A 132 -3.72 -5.96 -11.68
CA ALA A 132 -3.91 -7.07 -12.63
C ALA A 132 -2.61 -7.69 -13.17
N ASP A 133 -1.60 -6.87 -13.45
CA ASP A 133 -0.30 -7.33 -13.97
C ASP A 133 0.46 -8.26 -13.00
N SER A 134 0.09 -8.27 -11.71
CA SER A 134 0.68 -9.15 -10.68
C SER A 134 -0.22 -10.27 -10.21
N HIS A 135 -1.44 -10.38 -10.77
CA HIS A 135 -2.37 -11.43 -10.39
C HIS A 135 -1.79 -12.81 -10.75
N PRO A 136 -2.06 -13.84 -9.91
CA PRO A 136 -1.63 -15.20 -10.22
C PRO A 136 -2.33 -15.72 -11.49
N ALA A 137 -1.73 -16.71 -12.13
CA ALA A 137 -2.22 -17.28 -13.38
C ALA A 137 -3.63 -17.91 -13.29
N ASP A 138 -4.08 -18.28 -12.08
CA ASP A 138 -5.41 -18.85 -11.80
C ASP A 138 -6.46 -17.77 -11.47
N MET A 139 -6.13 -16.47 -11.55
CA MET A 139 -7.04 -15.40 -11.15
C MET A 139 -8.36 -15.44 -11.91
N ASP A 140 -8.36 -15.75 -13.22
CA ASP A 140 -9.58 -15.82 -14.03
C ASP A 140 -10.59 -16.86 -13.50
N ASP A 141 -10.09 -17.97 -12.94
CA ASP A 141 -10.90 -19.06 -12.41
C ASP A 141 -11.46 -18.79 -11.01
N LYS A 142 -10.86 -17.85 -10.27
CA LYS A 142 -11.32 -17.47 -8.92
C LYS A 142 -12.64 -16.69 -8.99
N THR A 143 -13.50 -16.90 -8.01
CA THR A 143 -14.65 -16.06 -7.72
C THR A 143 -14.33 -15.00 -6.68
N GLY A 144 -15.20 -13.97 -6.53
CA GLY A 144 -15.08 -13.01 -5.44
C GLY A 144 -15.21 -13.66 -4.04
N GLN A 145 -15.91 -14.80 -3.93
CA GLN A 145 -16.01 -15.55 -2.69
C GLN A 145 -14.69 -16.25 -2.34
N ASP A 146 -14.03 -16.87 -3.33
CA ASP A 146 -12.71 -17.49 -3.13
C ASP A 146 -11.68 -16.46 -2.64
N ILE A 147 -11.67 -15.27 -3.26
CA ILE A 147 -10.82 -14.15 -2.84
C ILE A 147 -11.15 -13.72 -1.40
N ALA A 148 -12.43 -13.62 -1.06
CA ALA A 148 -12.84 -13.27 0.30
C ALA A 148 -12.41 -14.31 1.33
N ASP A 149 -12.50 -15.61 1.01
CA ASP A 149 -12.09 -16.70 1.88
C ASP A 149 -10.58 -16.73 2.11
N GLU A 150 -9.78 -16.46 1.09
CA GLU A 150 -8.33 -16.32 1.22
C GLU A 150 -7.95 -15.14 2.13
N ILE A 151 -8.56 -13.97 1.94
CA ILE A 151 -8.30 -12.78 2.77
C ILE A 151 -8.72 -13.05 4.23
N VAL A 152 -9.88 -13.68 4.44
CA VAL A 152 -10.37 -14.03 5.79
C VAL A 152 -9.44 -15.03 6.47
N THR A 153 -8.90 -15.99 5.73
CA THR A 153 -7.90 -16.95 6.25
C THR A 153 -6.64 -16.21 6.69
N ASP A 154 -6.10 -15.33 5.84
CA ASP A 154 -4.91 -14.52 6.17
C ASP A 154 -5.13 -13.67 7.44
N LEU A 155 -6.35 -13.14 7.65
CA LEU A 155 -6.70 -12.29 8.80
C LEU A 155 -6.98 -13.05 10.10
N LEU A 156 -7.59 -14.25 10.03
CA LEU A 156 -8.10 -14.94 11.21
C LEU A 156 -7.26 -16.16 11.60
N GLU A 157 -6.64 -16.82 10.63
CA GLU A 157 -5.91 -18.08 10.81
C GLU A 157 -4.40 -17.88 10.62
N GLY A 158 -4.00 -17.17 9.58
CA GLY A 158 -2.61 -16.86 9.27
C GLY A 158 -2.27 -17.07 7.80
N VAL A 159 -1.15 -16.50 7.37
CA VAL A 159 -0.66 -16.61 5.99
C VAL A 159 0.14 -17.91 5.83
N GLY A 160 -0.32 -18.77 4.91
CA GLY A 160 0.34 -20.05 4.64
C GLY A 160 0.34 -20.96 5.87
N ASP A 161 1.49 -21.53 6.19
CA ASP A 161 1.72 -22.37 7.38
C ASP A 161 2.38 -21.62 8.55
N THR A 162 2.54 -20.31 8.44
CA THR A 162 3.28 -19.49 9.41
C THR A 162 2.52 -19.24 10.72
N GLY A 163 1.18 -19.29 10.68
CA GLY A 163 0.31 -18.84 11.77
C GLY A 163 0.36 -17.32 12.04
N ILE A 164 1.10 -16.55 11.23
CA ILE A 164 1.22 -15.10 11.33
C ILE A 164 0.06 -14.48 10.54
N ARG A 165 -0.74 -13.65 11.21
CA ARG A 165 -1.97 -13.07 10.65
C ARG A 165 -1.73 -11.67 10.09
N ALA A 166 -2.41 -11.38 8.99
CA ALA A 166 -2.56 -10.02 8.49
C ALA A 166 -3.44 -9.19 9.42
N GLY A 167 -3.29 -7.86 9.37
CA GLY A 167 -4.10 -6.92 10.15
C GLY A 167 -4.93 -5.94 9.33
N ILE A 168 -4.73 -5.90 8.01
CA ILE A 168 -5.44 -5.02 7.09
C ILE A 168 -5.68 -5.71 5.75
N ILE A 169 -6.75 -5.32 5.05
CA ILE A 169 -7.01 -5.69 3.66
C ILE A 169 -6.38 -4.60 2.77
N GLY A 170 -5.25 -4.85 2.17
CA GLY A 170 -4.56 -3.87 1.33
C GLY A 170 -3.08 -4.19 1.10
N GLU A 171 -2.42 -3.45 0.22
CA GLU A 171 -3.03 -2.46 -0.70
C GLU A 171 -3.78 -3.14 -1.86
N ILE A 172 -5.04 -2.76 -2.13
CA ILE A 172 -5.84 -3.38 -3.20
C ILE A 172 -5.64 -2.62 -4.50
N GLY A 173 -5.06 -3.28 -5.50
CA GLY A 173 -4.65 -2.67 -6.77
C GLY A 173 -5.78 -2.40 -7.74
N CYS A 174 -5.85 -1.17 -8.26
CA CYS A 174 -6.74 -0.78 -9.34
C CYS A 174 -5.96 -0.14 -10.49
N SER A 175 -5.90 -0.80 -11.64
CA SER A 175 -5.16 -0.30 -12.82
C SER A 175 -5.96 0.72 -13.64
N VAL A 176 -5.32 1.23 -14.69
CA VAL A 176 -5.98 1.92 -15.80
C VAL A 176 -5.73 1.11 -17.09
N PRO A 177 -6.76 0.50 -17.69
CA PRO A 177 -8.17 0.48 -17.26
C PRO A 177 -8.41 -0.36 -15.99
N PHE A 178 -9.49 -0.05 -15.26
CA PHE A 178 -9.93 -0.84 -14.11
C PHE A 178 -10.56 -2.15 -14.59
N THR A 179 -9.81 -3.25 -14.46
CA THR A 179 -10.12 -4.53 -15.09
C THR A 179 -11.24 -5.31 -14.37
N GLU A 180 -11.84 -6.29 -15.05
CA GLU A 180 -12.86 -7.15 -14.42
C GLU A 180 -12.30 -7.99 -13.26
N ASN A 181 -11.04 -8.42 -13.33
CA ASN A 181 -10.40 -9.13 -12.23
C ASN A 181 -10.17 -8.23 -11.01
N GLU A 182 -9.77 -6.97 -11.21
CA GLU A 182 -9.63 -6.03 -10.10
C GLU A 182 -10.99 -5.68 -9.48
N ARG A 183 -12.07 -5.56 -10.28
CA ARG A 183 -13.46 -5.42 -9.76
C ARG A 183 -13.86 -6.64 -8.93
N LYS A 184 -13.55 -7.84 -9.42
CA LYS A 184 -13.79 -9.10 -8.70
C LYS A 184 -13.02 -9.16 -7.38
N VAL A 185 -11.77 -8.70 -7.36
CA VAL A 185 -10.97 -8.55 -6.14
C VAL A 185 -11.64 -7.57 -5.17
N MET A 186 -12.08 -6.38 -5.65
CA MET A 186 -12.76 -5.38 -4.82
C MET A 186 -14.06 -5.92 -4.19
N ARG A 187 -14.85 -6.69 -4.93
CA ARG A 187 -16.03 -7.42 -4.40
C ARG A 187 -15.64 -8.38 -3.29
N GLY A 188 -14.59 -9.18 -3.50
CA GLY A 188 -14.07 -10.11 -2.50
C GLY A 188 -13.57 -9.39 -1.24
N CYS A 189 -12.88 -8.26 -1.41
CA CYS A 189 -12.42 -7.43 -0.30
C CYS A 189 -13.57 -6.86 0.52
N ALA A 190 -14.65 -6.39 -0.11
CA ALA A 190 -15.86 -5.93 0.59
C ALA A 190 -16.53 -7.06 1.40
N ILE A 191 -16.58 -8.28 0.86
CA ILE A 191 -17.09 -9.45 1.58
C ILE A 191 -16.21 -9.78 2.79
N ALA A 192 -14.89 -9.81 2.61
CA ALA A 192 -13.93 -10.07 3.69
C ALA A 192 -14.05 -9.00 4.78
N GLN A 193 -14.09 -7.72 4.41
CA GLN A 193 -14.25 -6.58 5.32
C GLN A 193 -15.51 -6.71 6.18
N ARG A 194 -16.65 -7.11 5.59
CA ARG A 194 -17.89 -7.36 6.36
C ARG A 194 -17.79 -8.54 7.32
N ARG A 195 -17.05 -9.59 6.95
CA ARG A 195 -16.91 -10.81 7.76
C ARG A 195 -15.98 -10.60 8.95
N THR A 196 -14.95 -9.77 8.79
CA THR A 196 -13.88 -9.61 9.79
C THR A 196 -13.91 -8.27 10.51
N GLY A 197 -14.50 -7.25 9.89
CA GLY A 197 -14.39 -5.86 10.34
C GLY A 197 -12.98 -5.29 10.17
N ALA A 198 -12.11 -5.88 9.34
CA ALA A 198 -10.79 -5.33 9.07
C ALA A 198 -10.87 -4.00 8.30
N PRO A 199 -9.92 -3.07 8.51
CA PRO A 199 -9.78 -1.90 7.63
C PRO A 199 -9.36 -2.33 6.21
N LEU A 200 -9.60 -1.46 5.24
CA LEU A 200 -9.28 -1.69 3.83
C LEU A 200 -8.48 -0.51 3.26
N ASN A 201 -7.40 -0.77 2.54
CA ASN A 201 -6.60 0.23 1.81
C ASN A 201 -6.63 -0.07 0.30
N VAL A 202 -6.83 0.96 -0.51
CA VAL A 202 -6.94 0.86 -1.98
C VAL A 202 -5.81 1.66 -2.63
N HIS A 203 -5.05 1.00 -3.49
CA HIS A 203 -4.25 1.66 -4.53
C HIS A 203 -5.19 2.04 -5.69
N PRO A 204 -5.57 3.32 -5.82
CA PRO A 204 -6.63 3.68 -6.74
C PRO A 204 -6.14 3.70 -8.19
N SER A 205 -7.08 3.59 -9.13
CA SER A 205 -6.81 3.93 -10.52
C SER A 205 -6.38 5.39 -10.62
N VAL A 206 -5.30 5.67 -11.34
CA VAL A 206 -4.74 7.02 -11.59
C VAL A 206 -5.59 7.83 -12.59
N ASP A 207 -6.89 7.95 -12.31
CA ASP A 207 -7.85 8.73 -13.07
C ASP A 207 -9.02 9.15 -12.17
N ASP A 208 -9.49 10.40 -12.30
CA ASP A 208 -10.56 10.94 -11.46
C ASP A 208 -11.86 10.13 -11.54
N ASP A 209 -12.26 9.69 -12.73
CA ASP A 209 -13.52 8.96 -12.89
C ASP A 209 -13.37 7.51 -12.41
N LEU A 210 -12.20 6.91 -12.62
CA LEU A 210 -11.92 5.53 -12.21
C LEU A 210 -11.73 5.39 -10.69
N VAL A 211 -11.09 6.34 -9.99
CA VAL A 211 -11.02 6.27 -8.51
C VAL A 211 -12.41 6.34 -7.88
N LEU A 212 -13.31 7.15 -8.44
CA LEU A 212 -14.70 7.22 -8.00
C LEU A 212 -15.47 5.95 -8.37
N GLU A 213 -15.08 5.28 -9.44
CA GLU A 213 -15.58 3.95 -9.80
C GLU A 213 -15.09 2.87 -8.84
N ASN A 214 -13.81 2.89 -8.43
CA ASN A 214 -13.28 1.98 -7.39
C ASN A 214 -14.10 2.10 -6.10
N ILE A 215 -14.40 3.33 -5.67
CA ILE A 215 -15.23 3.60 -4.48
C ILE A 215 -16.68 3.13 -4.68
N ARG A 216 -17.24 3.33 -5.87
CA ARG A 216 -18.60 2.86 -6.20
C ARG A 216 -18.68 1.33 -6.12
N GLU A 217 -17.70 0.62 -6.69
CA GLU A 217 -17.64 -0.85 -6.66
C GLU A 217 -17.62 -1.37 -5.21
N LEU A 218 -16.80 -0.77 -4.32
CA LEU A 218 -16.80 -1.12 -2.90
C LEU A 218 -18.14 -0.85 -2.22
N ARG A 219 -18.75 0.32 -2.49
CA ARG A 219 -20.04 0.71 -1.92
C ARG A 219 -21.16 -0.24 -2.32
N GLU A 220 -21.28 -0.51 -3.63
CA GLU A 220 -22.30 -1.42 -4.18
C GLU A 220 -22.07 -2.85 -3.73
N SER A 221 -20.81 -3.22 -3.51
CA SER A 221 -20.45 -4.52 -2.91
C SER A 221 -20.75 -4.59 -1.43
N GLY A 222 -21.09 -3.48 -0.76
CA GLY A 222 -21.48 -3.40 0.66
C GLY A 222 -20.31 -3.22 1.63
N ALA A 223 -19.18 -2.64 1.19
CA ALA A 223 -18.10 -2.25 2.08
C ALA A 223 -18.51 -1.08 2.98
N ASP A 224 -17.99 -1.04 4.21
CA ASP A 224 -18.05 0.14 5.05
C ASP A 224 -16.93 1.11 4.65
N LEU A 225 -17.32 2.12 3.85
CA LEU A 225 -16.40 3.14 3.35
C LEU A 225 -15.75 3.99 4.46
N THR A 226 -16.36 4.05 5.66
CA THR A 226 -15.76 4.76 6.79
C THR A 226 -14.53 4.06 7.37
N ARG A 227 -14.17 2.88 6.83
CA ARG A 227 -12.99 2.08 7.16
C ARG A 227 -12.14 1.77 5.93
N VAL A 228 -12.30 2.57 4.88
CA VAL A 228 -11.52 2.49 3.63
C VAL A 228 -10.58 3.69 3.52
N ALA A 229 -9.30 3.44 3.28
CA ALA A 229 -8.31 4.44 2.89
C ALA A 229 -8.06 4.40 1.38
N ILE A 230 -7.93 5.57 0.76
CA ILE A 230 -7.52 5.71 -0.64
C ILE A 230 -6.10 6.28 -0.66
N SER A 231 -5.16 5.49 -1.16
CA SER A 231 -3.73 5.78 -1.25
C SER A 231 -3.39 6.78 -2.35
N HIS A 232 -2.18 7.30 -2.31
CA HIS A 232 -1.55 8.10 -3.37
C HIS A 232 -2.32 9.36 -3.79
N ILE A 233 -3.10 9.94 -2.87
CA ILE A 233 -3.88 11.16 -3.16
C ILE A 233 -2.97 12.29 -3.64
N ASP A 234 -1.77 12.38 -3.06
CA ASP A 234 -0.73 13.35 -3.40
C ASP A 234 0.17 12.94 -4.57
N GLY A 235 0.21 11.65 -4.91
CA GLY A 235 0.99 11.12 -6.02
C GLY A 235 0.27 11.17 -7.36
N PHE A 236 -1.04 10.93 -7.36
CA PHE A 236 -1.89 10.87 -8.55
C PHE A 236 -2.58 12.20 -8.88
N ASN A 237 -2.54 13.17 -7.96
CA ASN A 237 -2.96 14.55 -8.18
C ASN A 237 -4.39 14.67 -8.74
N PHE A 238 -5.32 13.97 -8.10
CA PHE A 238 -6.75 14.04 -8.40
C PHE A 238 -7.26 15.48 -8.26
N ARG A 239 -8.30 15.82 -9.03
CA ARG A 239 -8.94 17.14 -8.90
C ARG A 239 -9.55 17.30 -7.51
N THR A 240 -9.54 18.51 -6.97
CA THR A 240 -10.13 18.83 -5.65
C THR A 240 -11.58 18.35 -5.50
N ASP A 241 -12.40 18.42 -6.55
CA ASP A 241 -13.77 17.89 -6.55
C ASP A 241 -13.80 16.36 -6.35
N THR A 242 -12.92 15.64 -7.04
CA THR A 242 -12.76 14.20 -6.87
C THR A 242 -12.38 13.87 -5.43
N VAL A 243 -11.35 14.54 -4.89
CA VAL A 243 -10.89 14.33 -3.51
C VAL A 243 -12.00 14.63 -2.49
N ARG A 244 -12.78 15.70 -2.69
CA ARG A 244 -13.95 16.00 -1.85
C ARG A 244 -14.99 14.88 -1.90
N ARG A 245 -15.26 14.30 -3.08
CA ARG A 245 -16.19 13.17 -3.21
C ARG A 245 -15.68 11.88 -2.55
N ILE A 246 -14.37 11.69 -2.44
CA ILE A 246 -13.77 10.61 -1.64
C ILE A 246 -14.08 10.82 -0.16
N LEU A 247 -13.87 12.04 0.35
CA LEU A 247 -14.17 12.42 1.74
C LEU A 247 -15.67 12.34 2.07
N GLU A 248 -16.54 12.84 1.19
CA GLU A 248 -18.01 12.77 1.34
C GLU A 248 -18.52 11.33 1.35
N ALA A 249 -17.82 10.40 0.70
CA ALA A 249 -18.12 8.97 0.77
C ALA A 249 -17.74 8.35 2.13
N GLY A 250 -16.97 9.06 2.96
CA GLY A 250 -16.53 8.65 4.29
C GLY A 250 -15.12 8.06 4.35
N CYS A 251 -14.44 7.89 3.22
CA CYS A 251 -13.10 7.31 3.14
C CYS A 251 -12.03 8.21 3.77
N TYR A 252 -10.90 7.60 4.13
CA TYR A 252 -9.67 8.31 4.47
C TYR A 252 -8.91 8.71 3.21
N LEU A 253 -8.33 9.90 3.23
CA LEU A 253 -7.29 10.32 2.29
C LEU A 253 -5.94 9.93 2.87
N GLU A 254 -5.17 9.15 2.13
CA GLU A 254 -3.83 8.77 2.53
C GLU A 254 -2.81 9.56 1.69
N TYR A 255 -2.05 10.40 2.41
CA TYR A 255 -0.94 11.18 1.88
C TYR A 255 0.35 10.42 2.14
N ASP A 256 0.70 9.51 1.24
CA ASP A 256 1.76 8.53 1.44
C ASP A 256 3.06 8.88 0.71
N GLY A 257 3.17 10.00 0.00
CA GLY A 257 4.41 10.37 -0.69
C GLY A 257 5.41 11.24 0.09
N PHE A 258 5.32 11.38 1.41
CA PHE A 258 6.17 12.34 2.15
C PHE A 258 7.67 12.05 2.03
N GLY A 259 8.46 13.09 1.80
CA GLY A 259 9.91 12.99 1.61
C GLY A 259 10.33 12.47 0.24
N GLN A 260 9.39 12.04 -0.60
CA GLN A 260 9.70 11.65 -1.97
C GLN A 260 9.92 12.89 -2.85
N ALA A 261 10.99 12.86 -3.64
CA ALA A 261 11.32 13.94 -4.55
C ALA A 261 10.30 14.06 -5.70
N VAL A 262 10.02 15.30 -6.09
CA VAL A 262 9.08 15.61 -7.17
C VAL A 262 9.72 15.34 -8.52
N TYR A 263 9.52 14.13 -9.03
CA TYR A 263 9.89 13.75 -10.40
C TYR A 263 8.64 13.56 -11.26
N HIS A 264 8.75 13.99 -12.52
CA HIS A 264 7.78 13.68 -13.55
C HIS A 264 7.97 12.23 -14.00
N ILE A 265 7.18 11.33 -13.44
CA ILE A 265 7.29 9.89 -13.66
C ILE A 265 6.21 9.45 -14.66
N PRO A 266 6.58 8.85 -15.80
CA PRO A 266 5.61 8.19 -16.67
C PRO A 266 4.97 7.00 -15.93
N TYR A 267 3.65 7.01 -15.80
CA TYR A 267 2.87 5.97 -15.12
C TYR A 267 1.51 5.81 -15.78
N ALA A 268 1.14 4.57 -16.15
CA ALA A 268 -0.12 4.23 -16.80
C ALA A 268 -0.52 5.16 -17.98
N GLY A 269 0.44 5.52 -18.83
CA GLY A 269 0.21 6.39 -19.99
C GLY A 269 0.05 7.88 -19.67
N LYS A 270 0.23 8.28 -18.41
CA LYS A 270 0.25 9.67 -17.94
C LYS A 270 1.62 10.03 -17.39
N VAL A 271 1.85 11.32 -17.15
CA VAL A 271 3.01 11.79 -16.38
C VAL A 271 2.48 12.23 -15.03
N LEU A 272 2.92 11.56 -13.96
CA LEU A 272 2.55 11.93 -12.60
C LEU A 272 3.12 13.29 -12.25
N ASN A 273 2.29 14.13 -11.64
CA ASN A 273 2.69 15.39 -11.06
C ASN A 273 2.54 15.31 -9.55
N ARG A 274 3.49 14.64 -8.90
CA ARG A 274 3.47 14.43 -7.46
C ARG A 274 3.57 15.76 -6.72
N LEU A 275 2.84 15.90 -5.63
CA LEU A 275 3.01 17.06 -4.76
C LEU A 275 4.41 17.07 -4.13
N SER A 276 4.91 18.27 -3.84
CA SER A 276 6.01 18.44 -2.90
C SER A 276 5.49 18.30 -1.47
N ASP A 277 6.37 18.13 -0.48
CA ASP A 277 5.96 18.10 0.93
C ASP A 277 5.23 19.38 1.34
N MET A 278 5.63 20.54 0.81
CA MET A 278 4.88 21.78 1.02
C MET A 278 3.48 21.72 0.41
N GLY A 279 3.35 21.20 -0.82
CA GLY A 279 2.03 21.01 -1.45
C GLY A 279 1.14 20.01 -0.69
N ARG A 280 1.72 18.94 -0.12
CA ARG A 280 1.01 18.01 0.76
C ARG A 280 0.49 18.72 2.00
N LEU A 281 1.34 19.49 2.68
CA LEU A 281 0.97 20.24 3.88
C LEU A 281 -0.10 21.29 3.61
N GLU A 282 -0.02 22.01 2.48
CA GLU A 282 -1.03 22.97 2.05
C GLU A 282 -2.38 22.27 1.82
N ALA A 283 -2.41 21.18 1.04
CA ALA A 283 -3.63 20.42 0.79
C ALA A 283 -4.24 19.84 2.09
N ILE A 284 -3.41 19.27 2.97
CA ILE A 284 -3.85 18.75 4.28
C ILE A 284 -4.43 19.88 5.13
N ALA A 285 -3.81 21.06 5.17
CA ALA A 285 -4.30 22.20 5.93
C ALA A 285 -5.67 22.68 5.42
N GLU A 286 -5.90 22.66 4.10
CA GLU A 286 -7.20 22.96 3.50
C GLU A 286 -8.27 21.96 3.94
N TRP A 287 -8.00 20.65 3.89
CA TRP A 287 -8.95 19.64 4.34
C TRP A 287 -9.24 19.69 5.84
N ILE A 288 -8.22 20.00 6.65
CA ILE A 288 -8.41 20.24 8.10
C ILE A 288 -9.33 21.46 8.32
N ALA A 289 -9.14 22.54 7.56
CA ALA A 289 -9.99 23.73 7.65
C ALA A 289 -11.44 23.44 7.21
N GLU A 290 -11.67 22.49 6.30
CA GLU A 290 -12.99 21.98 5.91
C GLU A 290 -13.59 20.96 6.92
N GLY A 291 -12.86 20.59 7.96
CA GLY A 291 -13.35 19.70 9.04
C GLY A 291 -13.01 18.23 8.88
N TYR A 292 -12.13 17.86 7.94
CA TYR A 292 -11.77 16.47 7.64
C TYR A 292 -10.50 15.98 8.34
N ARG A 293 -10.11 16.60 9.47
CA ARG A 293 -8.90 16.23 10.22
C ARG A 293 -8.81 14.73 10.52
N ASP A 294 -9.91 14.11 10.92
CA ASP A 294 -9.97 12.69 11.32
C ASP A 294 -10.15 11.73 10.11
N ARG A 295 -9.87 12.23 8.90
CA ARG A 295 -9.92 11.47 7.64
C ARG A 295 -8.62 11.57 6.85
N ILE A 296 -7.52 11.93 7.49
CA ILE A 296 -6.21 12.10 6.86
C ILE A 296 -5.23 11.12 7.48
N LEU A 297 -4.57 10.33 6.64
CA LEU A 297 -3.45 9.45 6.98
C LEU A 297 -2.18 9.95 6.30
N MET A 298 -1.03 9.62 6.87
CA MET A 298 0.28 10.03 6.34
C MET A 298 1.25 8.86 6.36
N ALA A 299 2.09 8.78 5.34
CA ALA A 299 3.14 7.78 5.22
C ALA A 299 4.21 8.21 4.21
N GLN A 300 5.13 7.30 3.88
CA GLN A 300 6.22 7.57 2.93
C GLN A 300 6.18 6.70 1.68
N ASP A 301 5.49 5.55 1.69
CA ASP A 301 5.40 4.61 0.55
C ASP A 301 6.77 4.36 -0.08
N TYR A 302 7.74 3.97 0.77
CA TYR A 302 9.07 3.64 0.30
C TYR A 302 9.09 2.23 -0.31
N CYS A 303 8.69 2.16 -1.58
CA CYS A 303 8.64 0.95 -2.41
C CYS A 303 9.84 0.81 -3.38
N PHE A 304 10.87 1.66 -3.27
CA PHE A 304 12.04 1.67 -4.16
C PHE A 304 13.36 1.92 -3.40
N LYS A 305 14.45 1.25 -3.78
CA LYS A 305 15.76 1.48 -3.11
C LYS A 305 16.28 2.91 -3.25
N CYS A 306 15.93 3.65 -4.31
CA CYS A 306 16.45 4.99 -4.57
C CYS A 306 15.98 6.08 -3.59
N VAL A 307 15.05 5.73 -2.69
CA VAL A 307 14.57 6.58 -1.58
C VAL A 307 15.09 6.12 -0.21
N LEU A 308 15.84 5.02 -0.13
CA LEU A 308 16.51 4.56 1.09
C LEU A 308 17.83 5.33 1.34
N ALA A 309 18.30 5.29 2.59
CA ALA A 309 19.47 6.04 3.07
C ALA A 309 20.84 5.32 2.92
#